data_AF-B4KND8-F1
#
_entry.id   AF-B4KND8-F1
#
_cell.length_a   1.000
_cell.length_b   1.000
_cell.length_c   1.000
_cell.angle_alpha   90.00
_cell.angle_beta   90.00
_cell.angle_gamma   90.00
#
_symmetry.space_group_name_H-M   'P 1'
#
loop_
_entity.id
_entity.type
_entity.pdbx_description
1 polymer ?
#
loop_
_entity_poly.entity_id
_entity_poly.type
_entity_poly.pdbx_seq_one_letter_code
_entity_poly.pdbx_strand_id
1 'polypeptide(L)'
;MHKTWKKPLHKRKIWSNISWAGRLVYYMQPLLEHLFDIWLQQLPFPTLLKCIYTCVLLFFMLLPVLYPLMVMGLYYGLCQFVGEKHFNMEFQPNWDLIGAASNLWKFQVTNKKYLLFIAMYIDRYRVIITAISSTVDYMRMALCFVFG
;
A
#
# COMPACT_ATOMS: atom_id res chain seq x y z
N MET A 1 29.01 -34.94 -13.59
CA MET A 1 28.50 -34.24 -12.38
C MET A 1 27.66 -33.01 -12.76
N HIS A 2 26.50 -33.19 -13.40
CA HIS A 2 25.62 -32.07 -13.84
C HIS A 2 24.26 -32.00 -13.12
N LYS A 3 23.90 -33.00 -12.31
CA LYS A 3 22.57 -33.09 -11.67
C LYS A 3 22.37 -32.17 -10.46
N THR A 4 23.43 -31.56 -9.93
CA THR A 4 23.36 -30.66 -8.77
C THR A 4 22.85 -29.26 -9.11
N TRP A 5 22.94 -28.82 -10.36
CA TRP A 5 22.59 -27.45 -10.77
C TRP A 5 21.09 -27.21 -10.95
N LYS A 6 20.26 -28.24 -11.20
CA LYS A 6 18.80 -28.10 -11.37
C LYS A 6 18.00 -28.06 -10.07
N LYS A 7 18.60 -28.35 -8.90
CA LYS A 7 17.87 -28.31 -7.62
C LYS A 7 17.87 -26.89 -7.08
N PRO A 8 16.71 -26.32 -6.70
CA PRO A 8 16.65 -24.98 -6.12
C PRO A 8 17.42 -24.94 -4.80
N LEU A 9 17.99 -23.78 -4.45
CA LEU A 9 18.97 -23.64 -3.37
C LEU A 9 18.43 -24.14 -2.02
N HIS A 10 17.14 -23.92 -1.77
CA HIS A 10 16.43 -24.35 -0.56
C HIS A 10 16.34 -25.88 -0.37
N LYS A 11 16.58 -26.69 -1.40
CA LYS A 11 16.60 -28.16 -1.33
C LYS A 11 18.01 -28.75 -1.18
N ARG A 12 19.05 -27.91 -1.11
CA ARG A 12 20.45 -28.35 -1.02
C ARG A 12 20.88 -28.43 0.45
N LYS A 13 21.79 -29.36 0.78
CA LYS A 13 22.38 -29.48 2.13
C LYS A 13 23.04 -28.17 2.61
N ILE A 14 23.55 -27.35 1.68
CA ILE A 14 24.16 -26.05 2.00
C ILE A 14 23.14 -25.06 2.59
N TRP A 15 21.83 -25.23 2.33
CA TRP A 15 20.80 -24.34 2.85
C TRP A 15 20.78 -24.23 4.38
N SER A 16 21.06 -25.33 5.09
CA SER A 16 21.12 -25.33 6.56
C SER A 16 22.24 -24.42 7.09
N ASN A 17 23.30 -24.22 6.32
CA ASN A 17 24.49 -23.47 6.71
C ASN A 17 24.40 -21.98 6.32
N ILE A 18 23.39 -21.58 5.53
CA ILE A 18 23.19 -20.18 5.16
C ILE A 18 22.50 -19.45 6.31
N SER A 19 23.03 -18.26 6.65
CA SER A 19 22.46 -17.38 7.66
C SER A 19 21.04 -16.95 7.31
N TRP A 20 20.24 -16.59 8.32
CA TRP A 20 18.87 -16.11 8.10
C TRP A 20 18.81 -14.92 7.13
N ALA A 21 19.74 -13.97 7.26
CA ALA A 21 19.87 -12.84 6.33
C ALA A 21 20.15 -13.28 4.89
N GLY A 22 21.04 -14.26 4.68
CA GLY A 22 21.33 -14.80 3.34
C GLY A 22 20.14 -15.52 2.71
N ARG A 23 19.31 -16.19 3.51
CA ARG A 23 18.04 -16.78 3.03
C ARG A 23 17.04 -15.70 2.62
N LEU A 24 16.97 -14.62 3.38
CA LEU A 24 16.12 -13.47 3.09
C LEU A 24 16.49 -12.84 1.74
N VAL A 25 17.79 -12.57 1.52
CA VAL A 25 18.30 -12.04 0.24
C VAL A 25 17.94 -12.98 -0.92
N TYR A 26 18.08 -14.29 -0.75
CA TYR A 26 17.72 -15.27 -1.78
C TYR A 26 16.25 -15.21 -2.19
N TYR A 27 15.33 -15.03 -1.25
CA TYR A 27 13.90 -14.89 -1.54
C TYR A 27 13.54 -13.51 -2.11
N MET A 28 14.32 -12.48 -1.79
CA MET A 28 14.10 -11.10 -2.24
C MET A 28 14.68 -10.81 -3.62
N GLN A 29 15.68 -11.58 -4.04
CA GLN A 29 16.33 -11.49 -5.35
C GLN A 29 15.35 -11.39 -6.54
N PRO A 30 14.34 -12.28 -6.71
CA PRO A 30 13.42 -12.17 -7.84
C PRO A 30 12.58 -10.89 -7.83
N LEU A 31 12.25 -10.34 -6.65
CA LEU A 31 11.48 -9.09 -6.55
C LEU A 31 12.32 -7.88 -7.00
N LEU A 32 13.61 -7.88 -6.66
CA LEU A 32 14.57 -6.86 -7.10
C LEU A 32 14.82 -6.95 -8.61
N GLU A 33 15.04 -8.16 -9.13
CA GLU A 33 15.22 -8.41 -10.56
C GLU A 33 14.00 -7.90 -11.36
N HIS A 34 12.78 -8.25 -10.94
CA HIS A 34 11.56 -7.74 -11.56
C HIS A 34 11.41 -6.21 -11.46
N LEU A 35 11.87 -5.59 -10.37
CA LEU A 35 11.84 -4.13 -10.26
C LEU A 35 12.77 -3.48 -11.28
N PHE A 36 14.00 -4.00 -11.43
CA PHE A 36 14.95 -3.48 -12.43
C PHE A 36 14.45 -3.68 -13.85
N ASP A 37 13.91 -4.85 -14.17
CA ASP A 37 13.40 -5.16 -15.52
C ASP A 37 12.31 -4.18 -15.96
N ILE A 38 11.39 -3.82 -15.07
CA ILE A 38 10.26 -2.92 -15.40
C ILE A 38 10.70 -1.49 -15.70
N TRP A 39 11.75 -1.04 -15.00
CA TRP A 39 12.36 0.27 -15.22
C TRP A 39 13.27 0.29 -16.44
N LEU A 40 13.94 -0.83 -16.77
CA LEU A 40 14.79 -0.97 -17.96
C LEU A 40 13.98 -1.19 -19.26
N GLN A 41 12.76 -1.72 -19.18
CA GLN A 41 11.93 -2.00 -20.34
C GLN A 41 11.42 -0.69 -21.01
N GLN A 42 11.79 -0.50 -22.28
CA GLN A 42 11.32 0.60 -23.15
C GLN A 42 9.78 0.62 -23.18
N LEU A 43 9.18 1.75 -22.81
CA LEU A 43 7.77 1.87 -22.41
C LEU A 43 6.76 1.38 -23.49
N PRO A 44 6.02 0.29 -23.22
CA PRO A 44 4.74 0.02 -23.88
C PRO A 44 3.54 0.32 -22.94
N PHE A 45 3.79 0.63 -21.68
CA PHE A 45 2.80 0.77 -20.61
C PHE A 45 2.66 2.22 -20.15
N PRO A 46 1.43 2.67 -19.81
CA PRO A 46 1.22 4.00 -19.23
C PRO A 46 2.00 4.15 -17.93
N THR A 47 2.68 5.30 -17.78
CA THR A 47 3.59 5.61 -16.65
C THR A 47 2.94 5.40 -15.27
N LEU A 48 1.64 5.65 -15.15
CA LEU A 48 0.88 5.43 -13.92
C LEU A 48 0.82 3.96 -13.48
N LEU A 49 0.68 3.02 -14.42
CA LEU A 49 0.62 1.59 -14.10
C LEU A 49 1.99 1.09 -13.60
N LYS A 50 3.09 1.57 -14.19
CA LYS A 50 4.45 1.29 -13.71
C LYS A 50 4.62 1.77 -12.28
N CYS A 51 4.18 3.00 -11.95
CA CYS A 51 4.23 3.53 -10.59
C CYS A 51 3.46 2.65 -9.61
N ILE A 52 2.21 2.31 -9.90
CA ILE A 52 1.37 1.47 -9.03
C ILE A 52 2.04 0.11 -8.80
N TYR A 53 2.52 -0.52 -9.88
CA TYR A 53 3.18 -1.82 -9.79
C TYR A 53 4.47 -1.76 -8.96
N THR A 54 5.27 -0.71 -9.12
CA THR A 54 6.49 -0.52 -8.31
C THR A 54 6.18 -0.30 -6.83
N CYS A 55 5.10 0.43 -6.51
CA CYS A 55 4.63 0.58 -5.12
C CYS A 55 4.24 -0.77 -4.51
N VAL A 56 3.54 -1.62 -5.26
CA VAL A 56 3.15 -2.96 -4.81
C VAL A 56 4.40 -3.85 -4.59
N LEU A 57 5.36 -3.83 -5.51
CA LEU A 57 6.61 -4.57 -5.33
C LEU A 57 7.42 -4.09 -4.11
N LEU A 58 7.52 -2.78 -3.91
CA LEU A 58 8.18 -2.20 -2.74
C LEU A 58 7.49 -2.60 -1.43
N PHE A 59 6.16 -2.66 -1.41
CA PHE A 59 5.40 -3.15 -0.27
C PHE A 59 5.76 -4.60 0.09
N PHE A 60 5.81 -5.50 -0.90
CA PHE A 60 6.23 -6.88 -0.67
C PHE A 60 7.67 -7.00 -0.21
N MET A 61 8.55 -6.15 -0.72
CA MET A 61 9.94 -6.10 -0.27
C MET A 61 10.09 -5.61 1.19
N LEU A 62 9.22 -4.72 1.64
CA LEU A 62 9.22 -4.19 3.02
C LEU A 62 8.50 -5.12 4.01
N LEU A 63 7.70 -6.06 3.54
CA LEU A 63 6.87 -6.95 4.35
C LEU A 63 7.64 -7.72 5.44
N PRO A 64 8.86 -8.25 5.20
CA PRO A 64 9.66 -8.92 6.23
C PRO A 64 10.05 -8.01 7.41
N VAL A 65 10.08 -6.69 7.21
CA VAL A 65 10.36 -5.69 8.25
C VAL A 65 9.08 -5.17 8.87
N LEU A 66 8.05 -4.92 8.05
CA LEU A 66 6.75 -4.42 8.52
C LEU A 66 6.04 -5.44 9.42
N TYR A 67 6.12 -6.73 9.11
CA TYR A 67 5.43 -7.76 9.87
C TYR A 67 5.92 -7.86 11.33
N PRO A 68 7.23 -7.98 11.63
CA PRO A 68 7.73 -7.93 13.00
C PRO A 68 7.34 -6.65 13.74
N LEU A 69 7.43 -5.48 13.07
CA LEU A 69 7.05 -4.21 13.68
C LEU A 69 5.57 -4.17 14.07
N MET A 70 4.70 -4.67 13.18
CA MET A 70 3.27 -4.78 13.46
C MET A 70 2.99 -5.70 14.65
N VAL A 71 3.64 -6.86 14.70
CA VAL A 71 3.51 -7.81 15.81
C VAL A 71 3.98 -7.18 17.11
N MET A 72 5.14 -6.52 17.13
CA MET A 72 5.66 -5.82 18.31
C MET A 72 4.70 -4.72 18.78
N GLY A 73 4.15 -3.93 17.86
CA GLY A 73 3.17 -2.89 18.19
C GLY A 73 1.89 -3.46 18.82
N LEU A 74 1.38 -4.57 18.29
CA LEU A 74 0.20 -5.25 18.84
C LEU A 74 0.46 -5.81 20.24
N TYR A 75 1.59 -6.50 20.45
CA TYR A 75 1.95 -7.01 21.77
C TYR A 75 2.15 -5.89 22.79
N TYR A 76 2.82 -4.81 22.40
CA TYR A 76 2.99 -3.63 23.25
C TYR A 76 1.62 -3.04 23.64
N GLY A 77 0.71 -2.87 22.68
CA GLY A 77 -0.65 -2.39 22.95
C GLY A 77 -1.43 -3.31 23.90
N LEU A 78 -1.31 -4.64 23.76
CA LEU A 78 -1.93 -5.58 24.70
C LEU A 78 -1.35 -5.46 26.11
N CYS A 79 -0.02 -5.36 26.24
CA CYS A 79 0.64 -5.16 27.52
C CYS A 79 0.21 -3.85 28.19
N GLN A 80 0.11 -2.77 27.40
CA GLN A 80 -0.33 -1.47 27.89
C GLN A 80 -1.78 -1.54 28.40
N PHE A 81 -2.67 -2.20 27.67
CA PHE A 81 -4.07 -2.38 28.05
C PHE A 81 -4.21 -3.15 29.38
N VAL A 82 -3.46 -4.24 29.53
CA VAL A 82 -3.46 -5.05 30.76
C VAL A 82 -2.87 -4.25 31.93
N GLY A 83 -1.80 -3.49 31.69
CA GLY A 83 -1.17 -2.62 32.69
C GLY A 83 -2.12 -1.57 33.24
N GLU A 84 -2.85 -0.87 32.37
CA GLU A 84 -3.85 0.13 32.77
C GLU A 84 -5.02 -0.51 33.52
N LYS A 85 -5.56 -1.63 33.02
CA LYS A 85 -6.76 -2.26 33.58
C LYS A 85 -6.55 -3.01 34.89
N HIS A 86 -5.41 -3.68 35.04
CA HIS A 86 -5.17 -4.58 36.18
C HIS A 86 -4.17 -4.04 37.19
N PHE A 87 -3.23 -3.18 36.77
CA PHE A 87 -2.17 -2.67 37.63
C PHE A 87 -2.25 -1.17 37.90
N ASN A 88 -3.25 -0.48 37.33
CA ASN A 88 -3.44 0.97 37.46
C ASN A 88 -2.16 1.76 37.10
N MET A 89 -1.40 1.26 36.13
CA MET A 89 -0.17 1.90 35.67
C MET A 89 -0.52 3.05 34.72
N GLU A 90 -0.07 4.26 35.05
CA GLU A 90 -0.20 5.42 34.17
C GLU A 90 0.99 5.47 33.20
N PHE A 91 0.72 5.39 31.90
CA PHE A 91 1.73 5.51 30.85
C PHE A 91 1.89 6.98 30.44
N GLN A 92 3.14 7.41 30.27
CA GLN A 92 3.45 8.77 29.81
C GLN A 92 2.91 8.97 28.37
N PRO A 93 2.37 10.16 28.00
CA PRO A 93 1.68 10.37 26.73
C PRO A 93 2.50 10.06 25.46
N ASN A 94 3.83 10.11 25.53
CA ASN A 94 4.70 9.76 24.39
C ASN A 94 4.81 8.24 24.14
N TRP A 95 4.46 7.42 25.14
CA TRP A 95 4.59 5.96 25.13
C TRP A 95 3.22 5.28 25.09
N ASP A 96 2.14 6.07 25.10
CA ASP A 96 0.76 5.62 25.11
C ASP A 96 0.26 5.39 23.68
N LEU A 97 0.34 4.13 23.22
CA LEU A 97 -0.16 3.73 21.91
C LEU A 97 -1.69 3.65 21.86
N ILE A 98 -2.34 3.27 22.96
CA ILE A 98 -3.80 3.09 23.05
C ILE A 98 -4.52 4.44 23.02
N GLY A 99 -4.07 5.39 23.85
CA GLY A 99 -4.54 6.76 23.88
C GLY A 99 -4.30 7.47 22.56
N ALA A 100 -3.11 7.34 21.96
CA ALA A 100 -2.82 7.87 20.64
C ALA A 100 -3.76 7.28 19.57
N ALA A 101 -3.97 5.96 19.55
CA ALA A 101 -4.92 5.32 18.64
C ALA A 101 -6.36 5.80 18.85
N SER A 102 -6.79 5.99 20.10
CA SER A 102 -8.12 6.51 20.43
C SER A 102 -8.31 7.95 19.96
N ASN A 103 -7.26 8.78 20.07
CA ASN A 103 -7.27 10.16 19.61
C ASN A 103 -7.31 10.24 18.08
N LEU A 104 -6.55 9.39 17.37
CA LEU A 104 -6.63 9.26 15.91
C LEU A 104 -8.03 8.80 15.48
N TRP A 105 -8.63 7.84 16.19
CA TRP A 105 -9.98 7.38 15.91
C TRP A 105 -11.02 8.49 16.10
N LYS A 106 -10.95 9.24 17.20
CA LYS A 106 -11.81 10.41 17.46
C LYS A 106 -11.60 11.50 16.40
N PHE A 107 -10.37 11.73 15.97
CA PHE A 107 -10.06 12.65 14.88
C PHE A 107 -10.74 12.21 13.58
N GLN A 108 -10.63 10.93 13.21
CA GLN A 108 -11.29 10.38 12.02
C GLN A 108 -12.83 10.50 12.08
N VAL A 109 -13.43 10.23 13.24
CA VAL A 109 -14.88 10.37 13.45
C VAL A 109 -15.32 11.84 13.38
N THR A 110 -14.50 12.77 13.89
CA THR A 110 -14.75 14.22 13.78
C THR A 110 -14.63 14.71 12.33
N ASN A 111 -13.78 14.06 11.54
CA ASN A 111 -13.55 14.37 10.13
C ASN A 111 -14.72 13.95 9.19
N LYS A 112 -15.77 13.27 9.71
CA LYS A 112 -16.97 12.92 8.92
C LYS A 112 -17.66 14.13 8.29
N LYS A 113 -17.58 15.30 8.93
CA LYS A 113 -18.11 16.55 8.36
C LYS A 113 -17.36 17.00 7.10
N TYR A 114 -16.03 16.89 7.11
CA TYR A 114 -15.21 17.17 5.93
C TYR A 114 -15.38 16.12 4.83
N LEU A 115 -15.59 14.86 5.20
CA LEU A 115 -15.86 13.80 4.22
C LEU A 115 -17.16 14.07 3.46
N LEU A 116 -18.20 14.56 4.14
CA LEU A 116 -19.45 14.99 3.52
C LEU A 116 -19.25 16.20 2.60
N PHE A 117 -18.39 17.15 3.00
CA PHE A 117 -18.02 18.31 2.18
C PHE A 117 -17.28 17.89 0.91
N ILE A 118 -16.30 17.00 1.00
CA ILE A 118 -15.56 16.47 -0.15
C ILE A 118 -16.49 15.72 -1.10
N ALA A 119 -17.40 14.89 -0.57
CA ALA A 119 -18.37 14.16 -1.36
C ALA A 119 -19.30 15.11 -2.16
N MET A 120 -19.80 16.18 -1.52
CA MET A 120 -20.59 17.22 -2.20
C MET A 120 -19.80 17.91 -3.32
N TYR A 121 -18.51 18.22 -3.10
CA TYR A 121 -17.68 18.85 -4.13
C TYR A 121 -17.44 17.92 -5.32
N ILE A 122 -17.12 16.64 -5.08
CA ILE A 122 -16.94 15.65 -6.14
C ILE A 122 -18.21 15.50 -6.96
N ASP A 123 -19.37 15.46 -6.32
CA ASP A 123 -20.66 15.33 -7.01
C ASP A 123 -20.97 16.58 -7.86
N ARG A 124 -20.67 17.78 -7.33
CA ARG A 124 -20.77 19.03 -8.11
C ARG A 124 -19.88 19.00 -9.35
N TYR A 125 -18.62 18.58 -9.23
CA TYR A 125 -17.71 18.47 -10.39
C TYR A 125 -18.19 17.42 -11.39
N ARG A 126 -18.73 16.29 -10.92
CA ARG A 126 -19.30 15.27 -11.78
C ARG A 126 -20.45 15.82 -12.63
N VAL A 127 -21.40 16.54 -12.02
CA VAL A 127 -22.52 17.17 -12.74
C VAL A 127 -22.02 18.18 -13.79
N ILE A 128 -21.04 19.01 -13.45
CA ILE A 128 -20.45 19.97 -14.40
C ILE A 128 -19.83 19.25 -15.60
N ILE A 129 -19.04 18.19 -15.36
CA ILE A 129 -18.41 17.42 -16.43
C ILE A 129 -19.46 16.74 -17.31
N THR A 130 -20.53 16.17 -16.72
CA THR A 130 -21.62 15.57 -17.48
C THR A 130 -22.36 16.61 -18.34
N ALA A 131 -22.61 17.81 -17.80
CA ALA A 131 -23.24 18.90 -18.55
C ALA A 131 -22.38 19.40 -19.73
N ILE A 132 -21.05 19.51 -19.52
CA ILE A 132 -20.12 19.86 -20.59
C ILE A 132 -20.11 18.75 -21.66
N SER A 133 -20.04 17.48 -21.25
CA SER A 133 -20.10 16.35 -22.18
C SER A 133 -21.37 16.35 -23.02
N SER A 134 -22.53 16.52 -22.41
CA SER A 134 -23.80 16.57 -23.15
C SER A 134 -23.86 17.77 -24.10
N THR A 135 -23.33 18.93 -23.70
CA THR A 135 -23.29 20.12 -24.56
C THR A 135 -22.41 19.89 -25.79
N VAL A 136 -21.27 19.22 -25.62
CA VAL A 136 -20.40 18.83 -26.74
C VAL A 136 -21.10 17.84 -27.67
N ASP A 137 -21.82 16.85 -27.13
CA ASP A 137 -22.57 15.88 -27.93
C ASP A 137 -23.72 16.54 -28.71
N TYR A 138 -24.45 17.48 -28.10
CA TYR A 138 -25.47 18.26 -28.81
C TYR A 138 -24.88 19.16 -29.90
N MET A 139 -23.73 19.81 -29.66
CA MET A 139 -23.04 20.57 -30.71
C MET A 139 -22.58 19.67 -31.85
N ARG A 140 -22.08 18.46 -31.57
CA ARG A 140 -21.72 17.49 -32.61
C ARG A 140 -22.93 17.08 -33.44
N MET A 141 -24.06 16.79 -32.80
CA MET A 141 -25.31 16.46 -33.48
C MET A 141 -25.80 17.64 -34.35
N ALA A 142 -25.79 18.87 -33.83
CA ALA A 142 -26.18 20.06 -34.58
C ALA A 142 -25.27 20.32 -35.79
N LEU A 143 -23.96 20.15 -35.64
CA LEU A 143 -23.01 20.26 -36.76
C LEU A 143 -23.25 19.16 -37.82
N CYS A 144 -23.56 17.93 -37.40
CA CYS A 144 -23.93 16.87 -38.34
C CYS A 144 -25.23 17.16 -39.11
N PHE A 145 -26.19 17.90 -38.53
CA PHE A 145 -27.41 18.31 -39.24
C PHE A 145 -27.22 19.51 -40.17
N VAL A 146 -26.24 20.39 -39.90
CA VAL A 146 -25.97 21.56 -40.74
C VAL A 146 -25.03 21.21 -41.91
N PHE A 147 -24.09 20.28 -41.71
CA PHE A 147 -23.08 19.90 -42.70
C PHE A 147 -23.30 18.52 -43.34
N GLY A 148 -24.33 17.78 -42.93
CA GLY A 148 -24.77 16.52 -43.55
C GLY A 148 -25.99 16.72 -44.42
#